data_AF-A0A4Q7ZCD0-F1
#
_entry.id   AF-A0A4Q7ZCD0-F1
#
_cell.length_a   1.000
_cell.length_b   1.000
_cell.length_c   1.000
_cell.angle_alpha   90.00
_cell.angle_beta   90.00
_cell.angle_gamma   90.00
#
_symmetry.space_group_name_H-M   'P 1'
#
loop_
_entity.id
_entity.type
_entity.pdbx_description
1 polymer ?
#
loop_
_entity_poly.entity_id
_entity_poly.type
_entity_poly.pdbx_seq_one_letter_code
_entity_poly.pdbx_strand_id
1 'polypeptide(L)' 'MAGLGDLEREVMTQLWDAGEPLTVRQVHERLSRERDLAYTTVMTVLDRLAKKGVVRQQRADR' A
#
# COMPACT_ATOMS: atom_id res chain seq x y z
N MET A 1 17.47 10.97 3.70
CA MET A 1 16.54 10.03 3.02
C MET A 1 16.11 8.99 4.04
N ALA A 2 14.94 9.16 4.65
CA ALA A 2 14.41 8.13 5.54
C ALA A 2 13.95 6.96 4.67
N GLY A 3 14.57 5.79 4.86
CA GLY A 3 14.17 4.57 4.16
C GLY A 3 12.72 4.21 4.45
N LEU A 4 12.14 3.36 3.61
CA LEU A 4 10.83 2.75 3.88
C LEU A 4 10.92 1.92 5.18
N GLY A 5 9.89 1.92 6.01
CA GLY A 5 9.75 0.95 7.10
C GLY A 5 9.42 -0.45 6.59
N ASP A 6 9.36 -1.45 7.47
CA ASP A 6 9.14 -2.84 7.05
C ASP A 6 7.78 -3.05 6.38
N LEU A 7 6.71 -2.54 6.99
CA LEU A 7 5.36 -2.62 6.40
C LEU A 7 5.23 -1.79 5.13
N GLU A 8 5.93 -0.65 5.05
CA GLU A 8 5.98 0.17 3.84
C GLU A 8 6.68 -0.57 2.69
N ARG A 9 7.79 -1.27 2.97
CA ARG A 9 8.46 -2.12 1.98
C ARG A 9 7.56 -3.24 1.50
N GLU A 10 6.87 -3.91 2.41
CA GLU A 10 5.96 -5.02 2.10
C GLU A 10 4.80 -4.55 1.19
N VAL A 11 4.19 -3.40 1.52
CA VAL A 11 3.18 -2.77 0.66
C VAL A 11 3.75 -2.46 -0.72
N MET A 12 4.96 -1.89 -0.81
CA MET A 12 5.60 -1.60 -2.09
C MET A 12 5.88 -2.85 -2.92
N THR A 13 6.31 -3.95 -2.28
CA THR A 13 6.48 -5.25 -2.95
C THR A 13 5.18 -5.71 -3.59
N GLN A 14 4.06 -5.64 -2.86
CA GLN A 14 2.75 -6.03 -3.40
C GLN A 14 2.28 -5.13 -4.56
N LEU A 15 2.58 -3.83 -4.50
CA LEU A 15 2.25 -2.89 -5.57
C LEU A 15 3.11 -3.12 -6.82
N TRP A 16 4.40 -3.40 -6.66
CA TRP A 16 5.30 -3.69 -7.77
C TRP A 16 4.98 -5.04 -8.42
N ASP A 17 4.66 -6.06 -7.63
CA ASP A 17 4.27 -7.39 -8.12
C ASP A 17 2.97 -7.37 -8.93
N ALA A 18 2.02 -6.51 -8.55
CA ALA A 18 0.74 -6.42 -9.25
C ALA A 18 0.85 -5.89 -10.68
N GLY A 19 1.82 -5.03 -10.99
CA GLY A 19 1.98 -4.41 -12.31
C GLY A 19 0.86 -3.44 -12.72
N GLU A 20 -0.19 -3.30 -11.91
CA GLU A 20 -1.35 -2.44 -12.12
C GLU A 20 -1.74 -1.68 -10.84
N PRO A 21 -2.51 -0.58 -10.94
CA PRO A 21 -2.98 0.13 -9.77
C PRO A 21 -3.87 -0.75 -8.89
N LEU A 22 -3.56 -0.83 -7.59
CA LEU A 22 -4.37 -1.55 -6.61
C LEU A 22 -5.18 -0.60 -5.72
N THR A 23 -6.39 -1.04 -5.38
CA THR A 23 -7.20 -0.44 -4.32
C THR A 23 -6.66 -0.82 -2.93
N VAL A 24 -7.00 -0.02 -1.91
CA VAL A 24 -6.66 -0.33 -0.50
C VAL A 24 -7.14 -1.73 -0.11
N ARG A 25 -8.32 -2.12 -0.56
CA ARG A 25 -8.89 -3.46 -0.33
C ARG A 25 -8.03 -4.56 -0.94
N GLN A 26 -7.62 -4.43 -2.19
CA GLN A 26 -6.78 -5.44 -2.83
C GLN A 26 -5.42 -5.57 -2.15
N VAL A 27 -4.81 -4.45 -1.74
CA VAL A 27 -3.55 -4.47 -0.96
C VAL A 27 -3.76 -5.16 0.39
N HIS A 28 -4.86 -4.86 1.09
CA HIS A 28 -5.21 -5.49 2.36
C HIS A 28 -5.44 -7.00 2.22
N GLU A 29 -6.16 -7.45 1.20
CA GLU A 29 -6.41 -8.87 0.93
C GLU A 29 -5.10 -9.61 0.60
N ARG A 30 -4.17 -8.98 -0.12
CA ARG A 30 -2.85 -9.54 -0.43
C ARG A 30 -1.99 -9.67 0.83
N LEU A 31 -1.87 -8.61 1.64
CA LEU A 31 -1.08 -8.62 2.87
C LEU A 31 -1.68 -9.54 3.96
N SER A 32 -3.00 -9.67 4.00
CA SER A 32 -3.71 -10.56 4.93
C SER A 32 -3.36 -12.04 4.74
N ARG A 33 -2.74 -12.42 3.61
CA ARG A 33 -2.24 -13.78 3.38
C ARG A 33 -1.04 -14.13 4.25
N GLU A 34 -0.25 -13.12 4.62
CA GLU A 34 0.99 -13.31 5.37
C GLU A 34 0.90 -12.73 6.79
N ARG A 35 0.05 -11.71 6.99
CA ARG A 35 -0.06 -10.98 8.27
C ARG A 35 -1.49 -10.56 8.56
N ASP A 36 -1.96 -10.78 9.78
CA ASP A 36 -3.26 -10.27 10.21
C ASP A 36 -3.18 -8.76 10.48
N LEU A 37 -3.56 -7.96 9.48
CA LEU A 37 -3.53 -6.50 9.54
C LEU A 37 -4.94 -5.93 9.46
N ALA A 38 -5.21 -4.91 10.27
CA ALA A 38 -6.43 -4.13 10.14
C ALA A 38 -6.44 -3.35 8.80
N TYR A 39 -7.62 -3.23 8.18
CA TYR A 39 -7.81 -2.47 6.93
C TYR A 39 -7.32 -1.02 7.04
N THR A 40 -7.59 -0.37 8.18
CA THR A 40 -7.17 1.02 8.45
C THR A 40 -5.66 1.18 8.58
N THR A 41 -4.95 0.12 8.97
CA THR A 41 -3.48 0.10 8.99
C THR A 41 -2.95 0.18 7.56
N VAL A 42 -3.47 -0.64 6.65
CA VAL A 42 -3.09 -0.61 5.23
C VAL A 42 -3.42 0.76 4.62
N MET A 43 -4.59 1.30 4.92
CA MET A 43 -4.99 2.64 4.48
C MET A 43 -3.99 3.72 4.95
N THR A 44 -3.60 3.67 6.23
CA THR A 44 -2.65 4.64 6.81
C THR A 44 -1.26 4.52 6.18
N VAL A 45 -0.80 3.31 5.89
CA VAL A 45 0.50 3.09 5.26
C VAL A 45 0.50 3.61 3.81
N LEU A 46 -0.55 3.33 3.04
CA LEU A 46 -0.68 3.86 1.68
C LEU A 46 -0.74 5.40 1.66
N ASP A 47 -1.42 6.02 2.63
CA ASP A 47 -1.43 7.49 2.79
C ASP A 47 -0.04 8.05 3.12
N ARG A 48 0.72 7.38 4.01
CA ARG A 48 2.11 7.76 4.32
C ARG A 48 3.03 7.63 3.11
N LEU A 49 2.91 6.55 2.34
CA LEU A 49 3.66 6.35 1.10
C LEU A 49 3.33 7.44 0.08
N ALA A 50 2.05 7.81 -0.05
CA ALA A 50 1.62 8.88 -0.95
C ALA A 50 2.19 10.24 -0.51
N LYS A 51 2.16 10.56 0.79
CA LYS A 51 2.77 11.76 1.37
C LYS A 51 4.29 11.81 1.18
N LYS A 52 4.96 10.64 1.16
CA LYS A 52 6.38 10.51 0.83
C LYS A 52 6.67 10.64 -0.68
N GLY A 53 5.64 10.64 -1.52
CA GLY A 53 5.77 10.73 -2.98
C GLY A 53 6.24 9.44 -3.66
N VAL A 54 6.25 8.31 -2.95
CA VAL A 54 6.72 7.02 -3.50
C VAL A 54 5.62 6.20 -4.18
N VAL A 55 4.35 6.53 -3.90
CA VAL A 55 3.18 6.01 -4.63
C VAL A 55 2.30 7.18 -5.06
N ARG A 56 1.50 6.97 -6.11
CA ARG A 56 0.47 7.92 -6.54
C ARG A 56 -0.89 7.34 -6.25
N GLN A 57 -1.71 8.08 -5.53
CA GLN A 57 -3.13 7.76 -5.40
C GLN A 57 -3.85 8.20 -6.67
N GLN A 58 -4.57 7.28 -7.30
CA GLN A 58 -5.52 7.59 -8.36
C GLN A 58 -6.91 7.66 -7.74
N ARG A 59 -7.61 8.76 -7.96
CA ARG A 59 -9.05 8.82 -7.70
C ARG A 59 -9.72 8.31 -8.96
N ALA A 60 -10.57 7.31 -8.83
CA ALA A 60 -11.49 6.98 -9.90
C ALA A 60 -12.47 8.15 -9.98
N ASP A 61 -12.29 9.02 -10.96
CA ASP A 61 -13.34 9.96 -11.34
C ASP A 61 -14.54 9.13 -11.79
N ARG A 62 -15.70 9.47 -11.23
CA ARG A 62 -16.95 8.70 -11.33
C ARG A 62 -17.49 8.61 -12.76
#